data_AF-A0A9E1JAY5-F1
#
_entry.id   AF-A0A9E1JAY5-F1
#
_cell.length_a   1.000
_cell.length_b   1.000
_cell.length_c   1.000
_cell.angle_alpha   90.00
_cell.angle_beta   90.00
_cell.angle_gamma   90.00
#
_symmetry.space_group_name_H-M   'P 1'
#
loop_
_entity.id
_entity.type
_entity.pdbx_description
1 polymer ?
#
loop_
_entity_poly.entity_id
_entity_poly.type
_entity_poly.pdbx_seq_one_letter_code
_entity_poly.pdbx_strand_id
1 'polypeptide(L)'
;LLALQLGRGDLIFLAACVGMGCYMPLVKFLHRGEPMARMTFWTLVMGTGWLFLLSLGRWASVEWTAVPISVFGGIVYLAVFTTLITFFIFQSSTTVIGPTRVASYTYLNPAFVLLIGLAFGEPLPPAATYPGLLLIIGATFILQRTKPA
;
A
#
# COMPACT_ATOMS: atom_id res chain seq x y z
N LEU A 1 20.60 6.89 -27.24
CA LEU A 1 20.41 5.45 -26.91
C LEU A 1 20.88 5.24 -25.48
N LEU A 2 19.93 5.03 -24.56
CA LEU A 2 20.05 4.65 -23.14
C LEU A 2 21.21 5.27 -22.33
N ALA A 3 21.12 6.56 -22.02
CA ALA A 3 21.72 7.08 -20.79
C ALA A 3 20.73 6.78 -19.65
N LEU A 4 20.70 5.53 -19.18
CA LEU A 4 19.94 5.15 -17.98
C LEU A 4 20.64 5.81 -16.79
N GLN A 5 20.35 7.10 -16.55
CA GLN A 5 20.75 7.78 -15.33
C GLN A 5 19.89 7.20 -14.21
N LEU A 6 20.26 6.02 -13.70
CA LEU A 6 19.69 5.51 -12.47
C LEU A 6 20.01 6.51 -11.37
N GLY A 7 19.01 7.33 -11.03
CA GLY A 7 19.06 8.13 -9.85
C GLY A 7 19.07 7.23 -8.62
N ARG A 8 19.54 7.77 -7.49
CA ARG A 8 19.47 7.09 -6.20
C ARG A 8 18.03 6.71 -5.84
N GLY A 9 17.05 7.49 -6.32
CA GLY A 9 15.61 7.20 -6.19
C GLY A 9 15.17 5.97 -6.98
N ASP A 10 15.65 5.79 -8.22
CA ASP A 10 15.28 4.65 -9.06
C ASP A 10 15.79 3.32 -8.47
N LEU A 11 16.97 3.33 -7.86
CA LEU A 11 17.52 2.15 -7.18
C LEU A 11 16.72 1.78 -5.92
N ILE A 12 16.27 2.78 -5.14
CA ILE A 12 15.39 2.57 -3.99
C ILE A 12 14.05 2.02 -4.45
N PHE A 13 13.50 2.54 -5.54
CA PHE A 13 12.25 2.05 -6.13
C PHE A 13 12.38 0.59 -6.60
N LEU A 14 13.47 0.26 -7.32
CA LEU A 14 13.74 -1.11 -7.75
C LEU A 14 13.85 -2.07 -6.56
N ALA A 15 14.60 -1.68 -5.52
CA ALA A 15 14.75 -2.48 -4.31
C ALA A 15 13.39 -2.68 -3.60
N ALA A 16 12.55 -1.65 -3.55
CA ALA A 16 11.20 -1.74 -3.00
C ALA A 16 10.31 -2.70 -3.82
N CYS A 17 10.37 -2.64 -5.16
CA CYS A 17 9.63 -3.56 -6.03
C CYS A 17 10.06 -5.02 -5.82
N VAL A 18 11.37 -5.28 -5.74
CA VAL A 18 11.89 -6.63 -5.45
C VAL A 18 11.43 -7.09 -4.07
N GLY A 19 11.54 -6.24 -3.04
CA GLY A 19 11.07 -6.55 -1.69
C GLY A 19 9.57 -6.88 -1.63
N MET A 20 8.75 -6.09 -2.32
CA MET A 20 7.30 -6.30 -2.39
C MET A 20 6.94 -7.59 -3.14
N GLY A 21 7.65 -7.89 -4.23
CA GLY A 21 7.48 -9.14 -4.99
C GLY A 21 7.87 -10.37 -4.18
N CYS A 22 8.93 -10.29 -3.37
CA CYS A 22 9.39 -11.37 -2.49
C CYS A 22 8.48 -11.56 -1.25
N TYR A 23 7.77 -10.53 -0.81
CA TYR A 23 6.89 -10.60 0.37
C TYR A 23 5.81 -11.67 0.22
N MET A 24 5.06 -11.69 -0.88
CA MET A 24 3.93 -12.63 -1.05
C MET A 24 4.35 -14.11 -1.05
N PRO A 25 5.40 -14.54 -1.78
CA PRO A 25 5.92 -15.90 -1.69
C PRO A 25 6.44 -16.26 -0.30
N LEU A 26 7.18 -15.34 0.35
CA LEU A 26 7.80 -15.59 1.64
C LEU A 26 6.76 -15.75 2.75
N VAL A 27 5.70 -14.93 2.72
CA VAL A 27 4.53 -15.08 3.62
C VAL A 27 3.89 -16.45 3.43
N LYS A 28 3.69 -16.90 2.19
CA LYS A 28 3.08 -18.21 1.89
C LYS A 28 3.98 -19.37 2.35
N PHE A 29 5.30 -19.25 2.18
CA PHE A 29 6.26 -20.29 2.57
C PHE A 29 6.44 -20.40 4.08
N LEU A 30 6.39 -19.26 4.79
CA LEU A 30 6.59 -19.20 6.24
C LEU A 30 5.28 -19.42 7.02
N HIS A 31 4.12 -19.35 6.36
CA HIS A 31 2.82 -19.60 6.97
C HIS A 31 2.65 -21.08 7.36
N ARG A 32 2.94 -21.41 8.62
CA ARG A 32 2.78 -22.76 9.20
C ARG A 32 1.45 -22.99 9.95
N GLY A 33 0.43 -22.16 9.66
CA GLY A 33 -0.88 -22.24 10.33
C GLY A 33 -1.02 -21.36 11.58
N GLU A 34 -0.14 -20.37 11.75
CA GLU A 34 -0.29 -19.41 12.86
C GLU A 34 -1.48 -18.46 12.64
N PRO A 35 -2.12 -17.96 13.72
CA PRO A 35 -3.15 -16.93 13.65
C PRO A 35 -2.63 -15.69 12.93
N MET A 36 -3.33 -15.30 11.88
CA MET A 36 -2.95 -14.20 11.01
C MET A 36 -2.72 -12.88 11.75
N ALA A 37 -3.46 -12.64 12.83
CA ALA A 37 -3.31 -11.47 13.68
C ALA A 37 -1.89 -11.36 14.28
N ARG A 38 -1.25 -12.49 14.62
CA ARG A 38 0.14 -12.48 15.13
C ARG A 38 1.13 -12.07 14.05
N MET A 39 0.92 -12.52 12.81
CA MET A 39 1.77 -12.12 11.70
C MET A 39 1.62 -10.63 11.39
N THR A 40 0.39 -10.11 11.30
CA THR A 40 0.14 -8.67 11.12
C THR A 40 0.77 -7.84 12.23
N PHE A 41 0.62 -8.27 13.48
CA PHE A 41 1.23 -7.59 14.62
C PHE A 41 2.75 -7.51 14.48
N TRP A 42 3.43 -8.62 14.22
CA TRP A 42 4.90 -8.62 14.06
C TRP A 42 5.36 -7.83 12.83
N THR A 43 4.61 -7.87 11.72
CA THR A 43 4.91 -7.05 10.53
C THR A 43 4.80 -5.56 10.84
N LEU A 44 3.75 -5.13 11.55
CA LEU A 44 3.59 -3.73 11.95
C LEU A 44 4.68 -3.32 12.93
N VAL A 45 4.98 -4.13 13.95
CA VAL A 45 6.02 -3.84 14.95
C VAL A 45 7.40 -3.73 14.30
N MET A 46 7.77 -4.69 13.44
CA MET A 46 9.06 -4.65 12.74
C MET A 46 9.12 -3.50 11.74
N GLY A 47 8.02 -3.21 11.03
CA GLY A 47 7.92 -2.08 10.12
C GLY A 47 8.08 -0.74 10.85
N THR A 48 7.37 -0.54 11.96
CA THR A 48 7.53 0.64 12.81
C THR A 48 8.94 0.73 13.39
N GLY A 49 9.52 -0.38 13.85
CA GLY A 49 10.88 -0.41 14.37
C GLY A 49 11.92 0.02 13.33
N TRP A 50 11.84 -0.52 12.10
CA TRP A 50 12.76 -0.18 11.03
C TRP A 50 12.61 1.27 10.57
N LEU A 51 11.37 1.75 10.43
CA LEU A 51 11.09 3.15 10.11
C LEU A 51 11.58 4.09 11.20
N PHE A 52 11.42 3.72 12.47
CA PHE A 52 11.93 4.49 13.61
C PHE A 52 13.46 4.57 13.57
N LEU A 53 14.15 3.44 13.39
CA LEU A 53 15.62 3.39 13.28
C LEU A 53 16.14 4.27 12.13
N LEU A 54 15.50 4.23 10.97
CA LEU A 54 15.84 5.10 9.84
C LEU A 54 15.54 6.58 10.13
N SER A 55 14.51 6.86 10.93
CA SER A 55 14.11 8.21 11.32
C SER A 55 15.07 8.83 12.35
N LEU A 56 15.77 8.03 13.17
CA LEU A 56 16.71 8.51 14.20
C LEU A 56 17.73 9.52 13.66
N GLY A 57 18.27 9.29 12.46
CA GLY A 57 19.25 10.18 11.84
C GLY A 57 18.72 11.57 11.50
N ARG A 58 17.39 11.72 11.38
CA ARG A 58 16.71 13.01 11.09
C ARG A 58 15.92 13.53 12.28
N TRP A 59 15.81 12.75 13.36
CA TRP A 59 14.97 13.04 14.51
C TRP A 59 15.39 14.32 15.26
N ALA A 60 16.70 14.57 15.33
CA ALA A 60 17.27 15.79 15.91
C ALA A 60 17.14 17.04 15.02
N SER A 61 16.85 16.87 13.71
CA SER A 61 16.67 17.99 12.78
C SER A 61 15.23 18.51 12.71
N VAL A 62 14.30 17.85 13.41
CA VAL A 62 12.88 18.21 13.42
C VAL A 62 12.60 19.12 14.62
N GLU A 63 12.10 20.32 14.36
CA GLU A 63 11.60 21.22 15.41
C GLU A 63 10.20 20.82 15.85
N TRP A 64 10.12 19.90 16.82
CA TRP A 64 8.86 19.35 17.33
C TRP A 64 7.90 20.40 17.89
N THR A 65 8.42 21.51 18.42
CA THR A 65 7.64 22.62 18.96
C THR A 65 6.95 23.47 17.90
N ALA A 66 7.44 23.43 16.65
CA ALA A 66 6.82 24.15 15.53
C ALA A 66 5.69 23.33 14.87
N VAL A 67 5.54 22.04 15.23
CA VAL A 67 4.56 21.15 14.61
C VAL A 67 3.17 21.39 15.21
N PRO A 68 2.16 21.76 14.40
CA PRO A 68 0.80 21.97 14.88
C PRO A 68 0.20 20.70 15.48
N ILE A 69 -0.59 20.84 16.55
CA ILE A 69 -1.24 19.71 17.22
C ILE A 69 -2.18 18.92 16.29
N SER A 70 -2.75 19.57 15.28
CA SER A 70 -3.59 18.94 14.26
C SER A 70 -2.87 17.86 13.45
N VAL A 71 -1.55 18.01 13.26
CA VAL A 71 -0.73 17.02 12.54
C VAL A 71 -0.65 15.72 13.32
N PHE A 72 -0.50 15.79 14.65
CA PHE A 72 -0.50 14.59 15.50
C PHE A 72 -1.85 13.86 15.44
N GLY A 73 -2.97 14.60 15.39
CA GLY A 73 -4.29 14.03 15.16
C GLY A 73 -4.38 13.30 13.81
N GLY A 74 -3.84 13.89 12.76
CA GLY A 74 -3.73 13.26 11.43
C GLY A 74 -2.89 11.98 11.45
N ILE A 75 -1.75 11.99 12.16
CA ILE A 75 -0.88 10.81 12.32
C ILE A 75 -1.63 9.68 13.03
N VAL A 76 -2.33 9.98 14.12
CA VAL A 76 -3.13 8.99 14.86
C VAL A 76 -4.24 8.42 13.98
N TYR A 77 -4.93 9.28 13.23
CA TYR A 77 -5.97 8.86 12.28
C TYR A 77 -5.41 7.91 11.21
N LEU A 78 -4.27 8.26 10.59
CA LEU A 78 -3.62 7.40 9.60
C LEU A 78 -3.16 6.07 10.23
N ALA A 79 -2.55 6.10 11.41
CA ALA A 79 -2.05 4.91 12.08
C ALA A 79 -3.19 3.92 12.43
N VAL A 80 -4.30 4.42 12.98
CA VAL A 80 -5.41 3.55 13.43
C VAL A 80 -6.30 3.14 12.26
N PHE A 81 -6.85 4.10 11.52
CA PHE A 81 -7.86 3.80 10.51
C PHE A 81 -7.24 3.32 9.21
N THR A 82 -6.26 4.04 8.67
CA THR A 82 -5.71 3.71 7.36
C THR A 82 -4.73 2.54 7.40
N THR A 83 -4.03 2.34 8.53
CA THR A 83 -3.02 1.27 8.68
C THR A 83 -3.58 0.10 9.48
N LEU A 84 -3.81 0.25 10.79
CA LEU A 84 -4.18 -0.88 11.66
C LEU A 84 -5.45 -1.59 11.19
N ILE A 85 -6.55 -0.85 11.00
CA ILE A 85 -7.84 -1.43 10.61
C ILE A 85 -7.78 -2.03 9.20
N THR A 86 -7.29 -1.28 8.20
CA THR A 86 -7.19 -1.77 6.82
C THR A 86 -6.31 -3.01 6.72
N PHE A 87 -5.14 -3.00 7.37
CA PHE A 87 -4.22 -4.13 7.33
C PHE A 87 -4.79 -5.36 8.04
N PHE A 88 -5.50 -5.17 9.15
CA PHE A 88 -6.22 -6.24 9.83
C PHE A 88 -7.30 -6.85 8.93
N ILE A 89 -8.16 -6.03 8.30
CA ILE A 89 -9.20 -6.50 7.37
C ILE A 89 -8.57 -7.20 6.17
N PHE A 90 -7.50 -6.65 5.61
CA PHE A 90 -6.78 -7.23 4.47
C PHE A 90 -6.25 -8.62 4.83
N GLN A 91 -5.64 -8.75 6.02
CA GLN A 91 -5.06 -10.01 6.44
C GLN A 91 -6.13 -11.05 6.79
N SER A 92 -7.19 -10.66 7.50
CA SER A 92 -8.35 -11.52 7.76
C SER A 92 -9.01 -11.98 6.45
N SER A 93 -9.23 -11.08 5.50
CA SER A 93 -9.80 -11.42 4.18
C SER A 93 -8.89 -12.39 3.42
N THR A 94 -7.57 -12.21 3.51
CA THR A 94 -6.59 -13.09 2.85
C THR A 94 -6.70 -14.53 3.34
N THR A 95 -6.99 -14.73 4.63
CA THR A 95 -7.20 -16.09 5.17
C THR A 95 -8.52 -16.73 4.76
N VAL A 96 -9.57 -15.94 4.53
CA VAL A 96 -10.91 -16.45 4.21
C VAL A 96 -11.08 -16.73 2.71
N ILE A 97 -10.68 -15.80 1.84
CA ILE A 97 -10.93 -15.88 0.39
C ILE A 97 -9.68 -16.19 -0.44
N GLY A 98 -8.50 -16.23 0.19
CA GLY A 98 -7.20 -16.52 -0.42
C GLY A 98 -6.48 -15.28 -0.97
N PRO A 99 -5.13 -15.27 -0.97
CA PRO A 99 -4.31 -14.10 -1.33
C PRO A 99 -4.53 -13.61 -2.78
N THR A 100 -4.76 -14.54 -3.72
CA THR A 100 -5.00 -14.18 -5.13
C THR A 100 -6.26 -13.35 -5.31
N ARG A 101 -7.34 -13.67 -4.58
CA ARG A 101 -8.60 -12.92 -4.66
C ARG A 101 -8.53 -11.58 -3.95
N VAL A 102 -7.85 -11.51 -2.80
CA VAL A 102 -7.64 -10.21 -2.13
C VAL A 102 -6.80 -9.26 -2.98
N ALA A 103 -5.75 -9.77 -3.61
CA ALA A 103 -4.91 -8.97 -4.50
C ALA A 103 -5.70 -8.40 -5.69
N SER A 104 -6.65 -9.17 -6.26
CA SER A 104 -7.45 -8.69 -7.39
C SER A 104 -8.41 -7.54 -7.02
N TYR A 105 -8.86 -7.45 -5.76
CA TYR A 105 -9.65 -6.31 -5.29
C TYR A 105 -8.86 -5.00 -5.25
N THR A 106 -7.54 -5.06 -5.09
CA THR A 106 -6.67 -3.86 -5.06
C THR A 106 -6.70 -3.12 -6.40
N TYR A 107 -7.03 -3.80 -7.50
CA TYR A 107 -7.21 -3.16 -8.80
C TYR A 107 -8.42 -2.22 -8.87
N LEU A 108 -9.40 -2.36 -7.97
CA LEU A 108 -10.53 -1.43 -7.88
C LEU A 108 -10.18 -0.13 -7.14
N ASN A 109 -9.08 -0.07 -6.38
CA ASN A 109 -8.67 1.14 -5.64
C ASN A 109 -8.72 2.42 -6.50
N PRO A 110 -8.08 2.49 -7.68
CA PRO A 110 -8.12 3.69 -8.52
C PRO A 110 -9.55 4.08 -8.94
N ALA A 111 -10.46 3.12 -9.16
CA ALA A 111 -11.85 3.42 -9.48
C ALA A 111 -12.59 4.02 -8.28
N PHE A 112 -12.40 3.45 -7.08
CA PHE A 112 -12.99 4.02 -5.85
C PHE A 112 -12.42 5.40 -5.51
N VAL A 113 -11.12 5.61 -5.67
CA VAL A 113 -10.48 6.91 -5.45
C VAL A 113 -11.06 7.96 -6.40
N LEU A 114 -11.26 7.62 -7.68
CA LEU A 114 -11.92 8.53 -8.63
C LEU A 114 -13.35 8.86 -8.22
N LEU A 115 -14.15 7.86 -7.84
CA LEU A 115 -15.54 8.06 -7.42
C LEU A 115 -15.63 8.96 -6.17
N ILE A 116 -14.75 8.75 -5.20
CA ILE A 116 -14.66 9.58 -4.00
C ILE A 116 -14.23 11.01 -4.37
N GLY A 117 -13.21 11.18 -5.22
CA GLY A 117 -12.76 12.51 -5.67
C GLY A 117 -13.88 13.30 -6.35
N LEU A 118 -14.65 12.66 -7.24
CA LEU A 118 -15.82 13.26 -7.87
C LEU A 118 -16.91 13.62 -6.84
N ALA A 119 -17.14 12.77 -5.83
CA ALA A 119 -18.12 13.04 -4.78
C ALA A 119 -17.71 14.22 -3.88
N PHE A 120 -16.41 14.46 -3.70
CA PHE A 120 -15.87 15.62 -2.99
C PHE A 120 -15.75 16.88 -3.86
N GLY A 121 -16.20 16.82 -5.12
CA GLY A 121 -16.23 17.97 -6.02
C GLY A 121 -14.89 18.29 -6.68
N GLU A 122 -13.94 17.35 -6.70
CA GLU A 122 -12.71 17.54 -7.46
C GLU A 122 -13.03 17.64 -8.96
N PRO A 123 -12.31 18.52 -9.70
CA PRO A 123 -12.50 18.65 -11.13
C PRO A 123 -12.20 17.33 -11.83
N LEU A 124 -12.97 17.04 -12.88
CA LEU A 124 -12.76 15.86 -13.71
C LEU A 124 -11.30 15.79 -14.15
N PRO A 125 -10.66 14.61 -14.07
CA PRO A 125 -9.29 14.43 -14.51
C PRO A 125 -9.09 14.95 -15.94
N PRO A 126 -7.88 15.43 -16.30
CA PRO A 126 -7.56 15.82 -17.66
C PRO A 126 -7.95 14.72 -18.66
N ALA A 127 -8.34 15.11 -19.89
CA ALA A 127 -8.72 14.17 -20.96
C ALA A 127 -7.68 13.04 -21.19
N ALA A 128 -6.41 13.30 -20.86
CA ALA A 128 -5.31 12.34 -20.93
C ALA A 128 -5.38 11.19 -19.89
N THR A 129 -6.14 11.32 -18.81
CA THR A 129 -6.26 10.30 -17.74
C THR A 129 -7.30 9.23 -18.06
N TYR A 130 -8.30 9.55 -18.89
CA TYR A 130 -9.37 8.62 -19.30
C TYR A 130 -8.88 7.32 -19.98
N PRO A 131 -7.90 7.33 -20.90
CA PRO A 131 -7.39 6.08 -21.47
C PRO A 131 -6.73 5.19 -20.43
N GLY A 132 -6.03 5.76 -19.44
CA GLY A 132 -5.46 5.02 -18.31
C GLY A 132 -6.53 4.41 -17.42
N LEU A 133 -7.59 5.17 -17.13
CA LEU A 133 -8.74 4.69 -16.36
C LEU A 133 -9.46 3.53 -17.06
N LEU A 134 -9.72 3.66 -18.37
CA LEU A 134 -10.31 2.59 -19.19
C LEU A 134 -9.44 1.34 -19.21
N LEU A 135 -8.12 1.51 -19.31
CA LEU A 135 -7.16 0.41 -19.23
C LEU A 135 -7.20 -0.31 -17.89
N ILE A 136 -7.25 0.43 -16.77
CA ILE A 136 -7.30 -0.14 -15.43
C ILE A 136 -8.64 -0.86 -15.18
N ILE A 137 -9.77 -0.25 -15.56
CA ILE A 137 -11.09 -0.88 -15.44
C ILE A 137 -11.16 -2.13 -16.31
N GLY A 138 -10.66 -2.06 -17.55
CA GLY A 138 -10.59 -3.20 -18.47
C GLY A 138 -9.71 -4.34 -17.93
N ALA A 139 -8.52 -4.02 -17.44
CA ALA A 139 -7.61 -4.98 -16.82
C ALA A 139 -8.23 -5.63 -15.58
N THR A 140 -8.88 -4.84 -14.73
CA THR A 140 -9.60 -5.33 -13.54
C THR A 140 -10.70 -6.31 -13.93
N PHE A 141 -11.47 -6.01 -14.98
CA PHE A 141 -12.56 -6.86 -15.44
C PHE A 141 -12.07 -8.16 -16.09
N ILE A 142 -10.98 -8.10 -16.86
CA ILE A 142 -10.34 -9.27 -17.46
C ILE A 142 -9.76 -10.16 -16.36
N LEU A 143 -9.00 -9.60 -15.41
CA LEU A 143 -8.37 -10.35 -14.32
C LEU A 143 -9.39 -10.97 -13.36
N GLN A 144 -10.54 -10.34 -13.13
CA GLN A 144 -11.62 -10.94 -12.35
C GLN A 144 -12.33 -12.07 -13.09
N ARG A 145 -12.32 -12.07 -14.43
CA ARG A 145 -12.89 -13.14 -15.25
C ARG A 145 -11.96 -14.34 -15.41
N THR A 146 -10.65 -14.15 -15.27
CA THR A 146 -9.70 -15.26 -15.24
C THR A 146 -9.89 -16.03 -13.93
N LYS A 147 -10.61 -17.16 -14.00
CA LYS A 147 -10.68 -18.11 -12.87
C LYS A 147 -9.25 -18.46 -12.45
N PRO A 148 -8.91 -18.39 -11.15
CA PRO A 148 -7.60 -18.83 -10.70
C PRO A 148 -7.46 -20.31 -11.07
N ALA A 149 -6.30 -20.65 -11.66
CA ALA A 149 -5.88 -22.03 -11.85
C ALA A 149 -5.68 -22.74 -10.50
#